data_AF-A0A1A3QBQ2-F1
#
_entry.id   AF-A0A1A3QBQ2-F1
#
_cell.length_a   1.000
_cell.length_b   1.000
_cell.length_c   1.000
_cell.angle_alpha   90.00
_cell.angle_beta   90.00
_cell.angle_gamma   90.00
#
_symmetry.space_group_name_H-M   'P 1'
#
loop_
_entity.id
_entity.type
_entity.pdbx_description
1 polymer ?
#
loop_
_entity_poly.entity_id
_entity_poly.type
_entity_poly.pdbx_seq_one_letter_code
_entity_poly.pdbx_strand_id
1 'polypeptide(L)'
;MNGPVDVAPKSRARERVVVHVDSRAARWVGASALLCAAGWLILILARHHQQPYWHYSDRLGWSLTVLGAVAFIARGIFLGRPVTAMHAVAAALFVVAGLGAHVLSFDLLGDLLIVSSGVVLMWPTTAHPRPEDLPRIWRLINASADDPLAPFAMQTGKCYHFTADRSAALAYRTRLGYAAVGGDPVGNEAKFPELVADFAAMCHAHGWRIAVVGCSERRLELWRDPAVIGQTLRAIPIGRDVVVDVAGFEMVGRRFRNLRQAVKRTHNFGVTTEIVDEQQLDEKLLAELTDVVRASPSGAHHDRGFYMNLDGVLEGRFPGIKLIIARDASGRVQGFHRYATAGGGSDVSLDVPWRRRGAPNGIDERLSVDMIMAAKEAGAQRVSLSFAAFPEIFEDKDRGRVQRVFYRLIHVLDPLIALESLYRYVRKFHAMDARRYAVISMTQLVQLVVVLLTLEFTPRRRHL
;
A
#
# COMPACT_ATOMS: atom_id res chain seq x y z
N MET A 1 -1.30 -15.09 41.78
CA MET A 1 -1.65 -16.02 40.67
C MET A 1 -3.08 -15.73 40.28
N ASN A 2 -3.27 -15.14 39.10
CA ASN A 2 -4.48 -15.07 38.26
C ASN A 2 -4.21 -13.94 37.25
N GLY A 3 -3.49 -14.30 36.18
CA GLY A 3 -3.28 -13.40 35.04
C GLY A 3 -4.60 -13.21 34.27
N PRO A 4 -4.75 -12.10 33.54
CA PRO A 4 -5.93 -11.91 32.71
C PRO A 4 -5.90 -12.93 31.57
N VAL A 5 -6.95 -13.74 31.50
CA VAL A 5 -7.20 -14.67 30.39
C VAL A 5 -7.38 -13.84 29.12
N ASP A 6 -6.46 -14.01 28.18
CA ASP A 6 -6.47 -13.37 26.88
C ASP A 6 -7.65 -13.96 26.07
N VAL A 7 -8.76 -13.23 26.03
CA VAL A 7 -9.90 -13.59 25.19
C VAL A 7 -9.49 -13.27 23.76
N ALA A 8 -9.06 -14.30 23.02
CA ALA A 8 -8.96 -14.22 21.56
C ALA A 8 -10.22 -13.52 21.02
N PRO A 9 -10.10 -12.52 20.14
CA PRO A 9 -11.26 -11.77 19.66
C PRO A 9 -12.24 -12.78 19.08
N LYS A 10 -13.40 -12.94 19.74
CA LYS A 10 -14.49 -13.79 19.25
C LYS A 10 -14.76 -13.34 17.82
N SER A 11 -14.41 -14.17 16.84
CA SER A 11 -14.83 -13.95 15.45
C SER A 11 -16.34 -13.70 15.50
N ARG A 12 -16.79 -12.55 15.02
CA ARG A 12 -18.24 -12.28 14.93
C ARG A 12 -18.86 -13.49 14.22
N ALA A 13 -20.03 -13.97 14.63
CA ALA A 13 -20.62 -15.20 14.06
C ALA A 13 -20.66 -15.22 12.51
N ARG A 14 -20.64 -14.03 11.88
CA ARG A 14 -20.55 -13.79 10.44
C ARG A 14 -19.18 -14.13 9.79
N GLU A 15 -18.09 -14.07 10.53
CA GLU A 15 -16.71 -14.31 10.06
C GLU A 15 -16.24 -15.74 10.30
N ARG A 16 -17.09 -16.59 10.90
CA ARG A 16 -16.76 -18.01 11.09
C ARG A 16 -16.54 -18.68 9.73
N VAL A 17 -15.35 -19.22 9.52
CA VAL A 17 -15.01 -20.02 8.35
C VAL A 17 -15.82 -21.32 8.41
N VAL A 18 -16.58 -21.59 7.35
CA VAL A 18 -17.42 -22.78 7.23
C VAL A 18 -16.67 -23.87 6.47
N VAL A 19 -15.83 -23.48 5.49
CA VAL A 19 -15.02 -24.42 4.71
C VAL A 19 -13.61 -23.85 4.50
N HIS A 20 -12.59 -24.61 4.93
CA HIS A 20 -11.22 -24.43 4.49
C HIS A 20 -11.00 -25.23 3.21
N VAL A 21 -10.47 -24.57 2.17
CA VAL A 21 -10.33 -25.18 0.85
C VAL A 21 -8.87 -25.43 0.46
N ASP A 22 -7.96 -25.34 1.43
CA ASP A 22 -6.52 -25.46 1.18
C ASP A 22 -6.00 -26.90 1.18
N SER A 23 -6.83 -27.84 0.72
CA SER A 23 -6.42 -29.24 0.56
C SER A 23 -6.20 -29.58 -0.91
N ARG A 24 -5.20 -30.42 -1.19
CA ARG A 24 -4.98 -30.98 -2.54
C ARG A 24 -6.25 -31.67 -3.05
N ALA A 25 -6.97 -32.35 -2.17
CA ALA A 25 -8.24 -33.00 -2.49
C ALA A 25 -9.29 -31.99 -2.97
N ALA A 26 -9.47 -30.86 -2.27
CA ALA A 26 -10.42 -29.84 -2.70
C ALA A 26 -10.05 -29.22 -4.06
N ARG A 27 -8.75 -29.01 -4.32
CA ARG A 27 -8.26 -28.55 -5.63
C ARG A 27 -8.56 -29.56 -6.74
N TRP A 28 -8.36 -30.85 -6.49
CA TRP A 28 -8.72 -31.91 -7.44
C TRP A 28 -10.23 -31.96 -7.69
N VAL A 29 -11.06 -31.89 -6.63
CA VAL A 29 -12.52 -31.85 -6.76
C VAL A 29 -12.97 -30.65 -7.59
N GLY A 30 -12.43 -29.45 -7.33
CA GLY A 30 -12.72 -28.26 -8.11
C GLY A 30 -12.31 -28.39 -9.58
N ALA A 31 -11.12 -28.94 -9.86
CA ALA A 31 -10.64 -29.18 -11.22
C ALA A 31 -11.50 -30.22 -11.96
N SER A 32 -11.86 -31.33 -11.31
CA SER A 32 -12.74 -32.35 -11.85
C SER A 32 -14.13 -31.79 -12.14
N ALA A 33 -14.71 -31.00 -11.23
CA ALA A 33 -16.01 -30.35 -11.45
C ALA A 33 -15.98 -29.43 -12.68
N LEU A 34 -14.91 -28.65 -12.83
CA LEU A 34 -14.71 -27.78 -14.00
C LEU A 34 -14.57 -28.58 -15.30
N LEU A 35 -13.78 -29.66 -15.29
CA LEU A 35 -13.61 -30.55 -16.45
C LEU A 35 -14.93 -31.23 -16.84
N CYS A 36 -15.71 -31.70 -15.87
CA CYS A 36 -17.03 -32.29 -16.12
C CYS A 36 -18.00 -31.27 -16.73
N ALA A 37 -18.06 -30.06 -16.18
CA ALA A 37 -18.91 -29.00 -16.72
C ALA A 37 -18.51 -28.58 -18.15
N ALA A 38 -17.20 -28.46 -18.42
CA ALA A 38 -16.69 -28.16 -19.75
C ALA A 38 -16.96 -29.30 -20.73
N GLY A 39 -16.73 -30.55 -20.32
CA GLY A 39 -17.02 -31.74 -21.12
C GLY A 39 -18.50 -31.85 -21.48
N TRP A 40 -19.39 -31.54 -20.54
CA TRP A 40 -20.83 -31.48 -20.79
C TRP A 40 -21.20 -30.42 -21.84
N LEU A 41 -20.61 -29.21 -21.75
CA LEU A 41 -20.82 -28.16 -22.74
C LEU A 41 -20.35 -28.58 -24.14
N ILE A 42 -19.19 -29.23 -24.23
CA ILE A 42 -18.65 -29.76 -25.50
C ILE A 42 -19.59 -30.81 -26.10
N LEU A 43 -20.15 -31.71 -25.28
CA LEU A 43 -21.11 -32.71 -25.74
C LEU A 43 -22.41 -32.08 -26.29
N ILE A 44 -22.90 -31.00 -25.67
CA ILE A 44 -24.05 -30.25 -26.17
C ILE A 44 -23.75 -29.61 -27.52
N LEU A 45 -22.59 -28.97 -27.67
CA LEU A 45 -22.16 -28.35 -28.92
C LEU A 45 -21.99 -29.39 -30.05
N ALA A 46 -21.38 -30.54 -29.74
CA ALA A 46 -21.20 -31.64 -30.69
C ALA A 46 -22.54 -32.24 -31.13
N ARG A 47 -23.49 -32.42 -30.20
CA ARG A 47 -24.83 -32.94 -30.53
C ARG A 47 -25.66 -31.96 -31.36
N HIS A 48 -25.56 -30.65 -31.10
CA HIS A 48 -26.21 -29.65 -31.95
C HIS A 48 -25.68 -29.69 -33.38
N HIS A 49 -24.36 -29.82 -33.55
CA HIS A 49 -23.77 -29.97 -34.87
C HIS A 49 -24.31 -31.20 -35.63
N GLN A 50 -24.74 -32.25 -34.91
CA GLN A 50 -25.33 -33.46 -35.51
C GLN A 50 -26.86 -33.40 -35.68
N GLN A 51 -27.59 -32.62 -34.86
CA GLN A 51 -29.05 -32.58 -34.78
C GLN A 51 -29.56 -31.14 -34.52
N PRO A 52 -29.86 -30.34 -35.58
CA PRO A 52 -30.21 -28.91 -35.44
C PRO A 52 -31.55 -28.61 -34.78
N TYR A 53 -32.48 -29.58 -34.69
CA TYR A 53 -33.84 -29.40 -34.14
C TYR A 53 -33.95 -29.72 -32.63
N TRP A 54 -32.82 -29.96 -31.97
CA TRP A 54 -32.78 -30.22 -30.53
C TRP A 54 -32.95 -28.91 -29.75
N HIS A 55 -33.74 -28.88 -28.66
CA HIS A 55 -33.93 -27.72 -27.76
C HIS A 55 -32.58 -27.17 -27.23
N TYR A 56 -31.92 -26.34 -28.03
CA TYR A 56 -30.50 -26.01 -27.90
C TYR A 56 -30.26 -24.70 -27.17
N SER A 57 -31.07 -23.67 -27.45
CA SER A 57 -30.93 -22.34 -26.86
C SER A 57 -30.93 -22.39 -25.34
N ASP A 58 -31.94 -23.06 -24.77
CA ASP A 58 -32.18 -23.03 -23.32
C ASP A 58 -31.15 -23.90 -22.58
N ARG A 59 -30.78 -25.05 -23.16
CA ARG A 59 -29.78 -25.95 -22.56
C ARG A 59 -28.36 -25.36 -22.63
N LEU A 60 -28.04 -24.62 -23.70
CA LEU A 60 -26.74 -23.98 -23.84
C LEU A 60 -26.58 -22.80 -22.87
N GLY A 61 -27.61 -21.97 -22.71
CA GLY A 61 -27.63 -20.89 -21.71
C GLY A 61 -27.37 -21.40 -20.30
N TRP A 62 -28.19 -22.36 -19.85
CA TRP A 62 -28.04 -22.98 -18.53
C TRP A 62 -26.67 -23.65 -18.32
N SER A 63 -26.13 -24.32 -19.35
CA SER A 63 -24.82 -24.97 -19.25
C SER A 63 -23.68 -23.96 -19.15
N LEU A 64 -23.77 -22.83 -19.86
CA LEU A 64 -22.80 -21.73 -19.73
C LEU A 64 -22.87 -21.06 -18.35
N THR A 65 -24.07 -20.86 -17.82
CA THR A 65 -24.31 -20.31 -16.47
C THR A 65 -23.69 -21.19 -15.39
N VAL A 66 -23.96 -22.50 -15.44
CA VAL A 66 -23.36 -23.47 -14.50
C VAL A 66 -21.85 -23.52 -14.66
N LEU A 67 -21.33 -23.56 -15.89
CA LEU A 67 -19.88 -23.56 -16.15
C LEU A 67 -19.22 -22.31 -15.58
N GLY A 68 -19.83 -21.13 -15.77
CA GLY A 68 -19.34 -19.86 -15.23
C GLY A 68 -19.27 -19.88 -13.70
N ALA A 69 -20.35 -20.29 -13.03
CA ALA A 69 -20.38 -20.41 -11.57
C ALA A 69 -19.32 -21.40 -11.05
N VAL A 70 -19.24 -22.61 -11.65
CA VAL A 70 -18.25 -23.64 -11.29
C VAL A 70 -16.83 -23.15 -11.54
N ALA A 71 -16.57 -22.41 -12.62
CA ALA A 71 -15.26 -21.84 -12.91
C ALA A 71 -14.82 -20.83 -11.84
N PHE A 72 -15.72 -19.96 -11.38
CA PHE A 72 -15.41 -19.02 -10.29
C PHE A 72 -15.18 -19.73 -8.96
N ILE A 73 -15.99 -20.74 -8.66
CA ILE A 73 -15.82 -21.59 -7.47
C ILE A 73 -14.45 -22.27 -7.54
N ALA A 74 -14.18 -23.05 -8.58
CA ALA A 74 -12.93 -23.78 -8.77
C ALA A 74 -11.69 -22.84 -8.72
N ARG A 75 -11.80 -21.63 -9.28
CA ARG A 75 -10.76 -20.61 -9.15
C ARG A 75 -10.56 -20.17 -7.69
N GLY A 76 -11.63 -19.96 -6.93
CA GLY A 76 -11.54 -19.62 -5.50
C GLY A 76 -10.89 -20.72 -4.66
N ILE A 77 -11.26 -21.98 -4.92
CA ILE A 77 -10.63 -23.19 -4.35
C ILE A 77 -9.14 -23.21 -4.66
N PHE A 78 -8.77 -23.00 -5.93
CA PHE A 78 -7.37 -22.98 -6.36
C PHE A 78 -6.56 -21.89 -5.65
N LEU A 79 -7.18 -20.74 -5.39
CA LEU A 79 -6.60 -19.62 -4.64
C LEU A 79 -6.62 -19.80 -3.12
N GLY A 80 -7.11 -20.93 -2.59
CA GLY A 80 -7.14 -21.23 -1.16
C GLY A 80 -8.13 -20.34 -0.38
N ARG A 81 -9.12 -19.74 -1.03
CA ARG A 81 -10.03 -18.79 -0.37
C ARG A 81 -10.97 -19.51 0.59
N PRO A 82 -11.03 -19.12 1.87
CA PRO A 82 -11.98 -19.70 2.81
C PRO A 82 -13.41 -19.21 2.52
N VAL A 83 -14.38 -20.10 2.69
CA VAL A 83 -15.80 -19.74 2.59
C VAL A 83 -16.31 -19.45 4.00
N THR A 84 -16.70 -18.20 4.25
CA THR A 84 -17.31 -17.78 5.52
C THR A 84 -18.83 -18.01 5.50
N ALA A 85 -19.46 -18.01 6.67
CA ALA A 85 -20.92 -18.10 6.76
C ALA A 85 -21.61 -16.96 5.96
N MET A 86 -21.04 -15.76 5.99
CA MET A 86 -21.54 -14.62 5.20
C MET A 86 -21.44 -14.87 3.69
N HIS A 87 -20.32 -15.42 3.20
CA HIS A 87 -20.18 -15.78 1.79
C HIS A 87 -21.22 -16.81 1.36
N ALA A 88 -21.42 -17.86 2.16
CA ALA A 88 -22.39 -18.91 1.87
C ALA A 88 -23.82 -18.39 1.82
N VAL A 89 -24.24 -17.58 2.80
CA VAL A 89 -25.58 -16.97 2.84
C VAL A 89 -25.78 -16.02 1.66
N ALA A 90 -24.81 -15.15 1.37
CA ALA A 90 -24.91 -14.21 0.26
C ALA A 90 -24.98 -14.94 -1.09
N ALA A 91 -24.14 -15.97 -1.30
CA ALA A 91 -24.19 -16.78 -2.52
C ALA A 91 -25.54 -17.50 -2.67
N ALA A 92 -26.08 -18.06 -1.59
CA ALA A 92 -27.40 -18.70 -1.61
C ALA A 92 -28.51 -17.69 -1.99
N LEU A 93 -28.48 -16.46 -1.46
CA LEU A 93 -29.42 -15.41 -1.85
C LEU A 93 -29.31 -15.06 -3.35
N PHE A 94 -28.10 -15.01 -3.91
CA PHE A 94 -27.90 -14.79 -5.34
C PHE A 94 -28.46 -15.94 -6.18
N VAL A 95 -28.29 -17.19 -5.76
CA VAL A 95 -28.89 -18.34 -6.45
C VAL A 95 -30.41 -18.27 -6.39
N VAL A 96 -31.00 -18.02 -5.21
CA VAL A 96 -32.47 -17.90 -5.05
C VAL A 96 -33.02 -16.75 -5.88
N ALA A 97 -32.38 -15.58 -5.87
CA ALA A 97 -32.78 -14.44 -6.68
C ALA A 97 -32.65 -14.73 -8.18
N GLY A 98 -31.58 -15.42 -8.60
CA GLY A 98 -31.37 -15.81 -9.99
C GLY A 98 -32.43 -16.80 -10.49
N LEU A 99 -32.76 -17.82 -9.68
CA LEU A 99 -33.86 -18.74 -9.97
C LEU A 99 -35.21 -18.01 -10.03
N GLY A 100 -35.47 -17.08 -9.11
CA GLY A 100 -36.67 -16.25 -9.15
C GLY A 100 -36.76 -15.38 -10.39
N ALA A 101 -35.64 -14.83 -10.87
CA ALA A 101 -35.59 -14.05 -12.11
C ALA A 101 -35.96 -14.90 -13.34
N HIS A 102 -35.50 -16.16 -13.42
CA HIS A 102 -35.94 -17.09 -14.47
C HIS A 102 -37.45 -17.38 -14.39
N VAL A 103 -38.02 -17.55 -13.20
CA VAL A 103 -39.47 -17.75 -13.02
C VAL A 103 -40.27 -16.54 -13.51
N LEU A 104 -39.69 -15.34 -13.40
CA LEU A 104 -40.27 -14.09 -13.89
C LEU A 104 -39.88 -13.74 -15.34
N SER A 105 -39.28 -14.68 -16.08
CA SER A 105 -38.85 -14.53 -17.47
C SER A 105 -37.77 -13.45 -17.72
N PHE A 106 -36.94 -13.16 -16.71
CA PHE A 106 -35.76 -12.31 -16.82
C PHE A 106 -34.47 -13.15 -16.93
N ASP A 107 -34.35 -13.95 -18.00
CA ASP A 107 -33.33 -15.00 -18.10
C ASP A 107 -31.88 -14.48 -18.00
N LEU A 108 -31.54 -13.40 -18.72
CA LEU A 108 -30.18 -12.84 -18.68
C LEU A 108 -29.80 -12.39 -17.26
N LEU A 109 -30.75 -11.80 -16.53
CA LEU A 109 -30.53 -11.38 -15.14
C LEU A 109 -30.37 -12.60 -14.22
N GLY A 110 -31.19 -13.64 -14.42
CA GLY A 110 -31.10 -14.91 -13.72
C GLY A 110 -29.73 -15.56 -13.88
N ASP A 111 -29.26 -15.67 -15.12
CA ASP A 111 -27.94 -16.22 -15.47
C ASP A 111 -26.81 -15.42 -14.80
N LEU A 112 -26.84 -14.09 -14.89
CA LEU A 112 -25.84 -13.22 -14.27
C LEU A 112 -25.80 -13.36 -12.74
N LEU A 113 -26.96 -13.48 -12.09
CA LEU A 113 -27.05 -13.69 -10.64
C LEU A 113 -26.49 -15.05 -10.22
N ILE A 114 -26.81 -16.12 -10.95
CA ILE A 114 -26.30 -17.47 -10.68
C ILE A 114 -24.79 -17.52 -10.90
N VAL A 115 -24.27 -16.98 -12.01
CA VAL A 115 -22.81 -16.89 -12.23
C VAL A 115 -22.14 -16.06 -11.12
N SER A 116 -22.73 -14.93 -10.74
CA SER A 116 -22.21 -14.06 -9.68
C SER A 116 -22.21 -14.74 -8.31
N SER A 117 -23.09 -15.71 -8.06
CA SER A 117 -23.08 -16.47 -6.80
C SER A 117 -21.74 -17.18 -6.55
N GLY A 118 -21.08 -17.69 -7.60
CA GLY A 118 -19.75 -18.30 -7.51
C GLY A 118 -18.67 -17.28 -7.15
N VAL A 119 -18.78 -16.05 -7.65
CA VAL A 119 -17.88 -14.94 -7.31
C VAL A 119 -18.08 -14.51 -5.85
N VAL A 120 -19.33 -14.38 -5.41
CA VAL A 120 -19.71 -13.99 -4.05
C VAL A 120 -19.28 -15.05 -3.04
N LEU A 121 -19.47 -16.34 -3.36
CA LEU A 121 -19.06 -17.45 -2.49
C LEU A 121 -17.55 -17.45 -2.25
N MET A 122 -16.78 -17.13 -3.29
CA MET A 122 -15.31 -17.11 -3.28
C MET A 122 -14.75 -15.69 -3.16
N TRP A 123 -15.53 -14.74 -2.63
CA TRP A 123 -15.07 -13.38 -2.45
C TRP A 123 -13.93 -13.34 -1.42
N PRO A 124 -12.85 -12.58 -1.67
CA PRO A 124 -11.72 -12.55 -0.74
C PRO A 124 -12.09 -11.87 0.57
N THR A 125 -11.71 -12.49 1.68
CA THR A 125 -11.81 -11.89 3.01
C THR A 125 -10.89 -10.66 3.10
N THR A 126 -11.23 -9.73 3.99
CA THR A 126 -10.52 -8.45 4.16
C THR A 126 -10.28 -8.22 5.66
N ALA A 127 -9.03 -7.90 6.02
CA ALA A 127 -8.67 -7.37 7.32
C ALA A 127 -9.10 -5.91 7.44
N HIS A 128 -9.61 -5.55 8.62
CA HIS A 128 -10.06 -4.20 8.90
C HIS A 128 -9.03 -3.51 9.82
N PRO A 129 -8.60 -2.28 9.48
CA PRO A 129 -7.70 -1.51 10.34
C PRO A 129 -8.32 -1.27 11.72
N ARG A 130 -7.45 -1.24 12.74
CA ARG A 130 -7.81 -1.03 14.14
C ARG A 130 -7.10 0.22 14.64
N PRO A 131 -7.76 1.39 14.64
CA PRO A 131 -7.16 2.64 15.09
C PRO A 131 -6.57 2.57 16.50
N GLU A 132 -7.12 1.71 17.36
CA GLU A 132 -6.65 1.45 18.72
C GLU A 132 -5.22 0.88 18.80
N ASP A 133 -4.69 0.32 17.70
CA ASP A 133 -3.32 -0.20 17.65
C ASP A 133 -2.27 0.90 17.39
N LEU A 134 -2.69 2.12 17.03
CA LEU A 134 -1.77 3.23 16.72
C LEU A 134 -0.76 3.54 17.86
N PRO A 135 -1.16 3.64 19.13
CA PRO A 135 -0.19 3.86 20.22
C PRO A 135 0.79 2.70 20.41
N ARG A 136 0.43 1.48 19.98
CA ARG A 136 1.32 0.31 20.06
C ARG A 136 2.35 0.33 18.95
N ILE A 137 1.92 0.55 17.70
CA ILE A 137 2.86 0.65 16.57
C ILE A 137 3.80 1.84 16.75
N TRP A 138 3.31 2.98 17.25
CA TRP A 138 4.15 4.15 17.53
C TRP A 138 5.28 3.83 18.50
N ARG A 139 5.01 3.09 19.59
CA ARG A 139 6.07 2.69 20.54
C ARG A 139 7.16 1.85 19.89
N LEU A 140 6.81 0.99 18.92
CA LEU A 140 7.78 0.19 18.18
C LEU A 140 8.60 1.05 17.21
N ILE A 141 7.96 2.00 16.52
CA ILE A 141 8.63 2.96 15.62
C ILE A 141 9.55 3.89 16.40
N ASN A 142 9.11 4.38 17.56
CA ASN A 142 9.92 5.27 18.38
C ASN A 142 11.11 4.54 19.03
N ALA A 143 11.05 3.21 19.13
CA ALA A 143 12.15 2.37 19.62
C ALA A 143 13.00 1.74 18.50
N SER A 144 12.57 1.82 17.23
CA SER A 144 13.33 1.26 16.11
C SER A 144 14.56 2.11 15.81
N ALA A 145 15.61 1.47 15.30
CA ALA A 145 16.80 2.16 14.83
C ALA A 145 17.01 1.89 13.33
N ASP A 146 17.58 2.87 12.63
CA ASP A 146 18.06 2.71 11.26
C ASP A 146 16.95 2.30 10.29
N ASP A 147 15.75 2.87 10.45
CA ASP A 147 14.68 2.74 9.46
C ASP A 147 13.87 4.03 9.33
N PRO A 148 14.31 4.96 8.46
CA PRO A 148 13.58 6.20 8.26
C PRO A 148 12.17 5.99 7.69
N LEU A 149 11.84 4.83 7.11
CA LEU A 149 10.50 4.58 6.58
C LEU A 149 9.53 3.99 7.62
N ALA A 150 10.02 3.63 8.81
CA ALA A 150 9.20 3.06 9.88
C ALA A 150 7.96 3.91 10.24
N PRO A 151 8.00 5.26 10.29
CA PRO A 151 6.84 6.08 10.60
C PRO A 151 5.65 5.85 9.67
N PHE A 152 5.89 5.52 8.40
CA PHE A 152 4.83 5.29 7.43
C PHE A 152 3.98 4.06 7.76
N ALA A 153 4.44 3.17 8.63
CA ALA A 153 3.62 2.08 9.17
C ALA A 153 2.35 2.58 9.87
N MET A 154 2.33 3.81 10.41
CA MET A 154 1.18 4.39 11.13
C MET A 154 -0.03 4.72 10.26
N GLN A 155 0.12 4.71 8.94
CA GLN A 155 -0.92 5.12 7.99
C GLN A 155 -2.28 4.43 8.28
N THR A 156 -3.37 5.20 8.26
CA THR A 156 -4.66 4.80 8.85
C THR A 156 -5.29 3.54 8.25
N GLY A 157 -5.02 3.27 6.97
CA GLY A 157 -5.50 2.09 6.25
C GLY A 157 -4.73 0.81 6.55
N LYS A 158 -3.67 0.84 7.36
CA LYS A 158 -2.87 -0.34 7.69
C LYS A 158 -3.47 -1.11 8.86
N CYS A 159 -3.48 -2.42 8.71
CA CYS A 159 -3.63 -3.40 9.76
C CYS A 159 -2.23 -3.79 10.26
N TYR A 160 -2.17 -4.32 11.48
CA TYR A 160 -0.92 -4.75 12.09
C TYR A 160 -0.99 -6.23 12.44
N HIS A 161 0.11 -6.94 12.19
CA HIS A 161 0.33 -8.27 12.73
C HIS A 161 1.48 -8.17 13.73
N PHE A 162 1.22 -8.54 14.98
CA PHE A 162 2.18 -8.46 16.08
C PHE A 162 2.70 -9.84 16.43
N THR A 163 3.93 -9.90 16.92
CA THR A 163 4.42 -11.06 17.66
C THR A 163 3.59 -11.29 18.93
N ALA A 164 3.65 -12.51 19.48
CA ALA A 164 2.92 -12.85 20.70
C ALA A 164 3.29 -11.93 21.89
N ASP A 165 4.58 -11.60 22.03
CA ASP A 165 5.09 -10.66 23.05
C ASP A 165 4.87 -9.18 22.68
N ARG A 166 4.34 -8.91 21.49
CA ARG A 166 4.08 -7.58 20.91
C ARG A 166 5.34 -6.69 20.85
N SER A 167 6.52 -7.29 20.77
CA SER A 167 7.81 -6.59 20.64
C SER A 167 8.16 -6.25 19.19
N ALA A 168 7.50 -6.87 18.21
CA ALA A 168 7.64 -6.54 16.79
C ALA A 168 6.29 -6.57 16.06
N ALA A 169 6.20 -5.85 14.93
CA ALA A 169 4.99 -5.77 14.13
C ALA A 169 5.26 -5.60 12.63
N LEU A 170 4.34 -6.12 11.81
CA LEU A 170 4.25 -5.91 10.37
C LEU A 170 3.02 -5.06 10.05
N ALA A 171 3.18 -4.01 9.26
CA ALA A 171 2.08 -3.19 8.78
C ALA A 171 1.67 -3.61 7.36
N TYR A 172 0.39 -3.96 7.18
CA TYR A 172 -0.12 -4.48 5.92
C TYR A 172 -1.55 -4.01 5.65
N ARG A 173 -2.02 -4.17 4.40
CA ARG A 173 -3.43 -4.00 4.07
C ARG A 173 -3.89 -5.09 3.13
N THR A 174 -5.10 -5.58 3.36
CA THR A 174 -5.67 -6.59 2.49
C THR A 174 -6.49 -5.96 1.37
N ARG A 175 -6.32 -6.43 0.14
CA ARG A 175 -7.17 -6.04 -0.99
C ARG A 175 -7.23 -7.15 -2.04
N LEU A 176 -8.43 -7.52 -2.45
CA LEU A 176 -8.69 -8.53 -3.50
C LEU A 176 -7.95 -9.87 -3.31
N GLY A 177 -7.76 -10.31 -2.06
CA GLY A 177 -7.08 -11.56 -1.73
C GLY A 177 -5.55 -11.45 -1.67
N TYR A 178 -5.02 -10.24 -1.57
CA TYR A 178 -3.61 -9.98 -1.29
C TYR A 178 -3.47 -9.31 0.06
N ALA A 179 -2.44 -9.69 0.81
CA ALA A 179 -1.93 -8.97 1.96
C ALA A 179 -0.71 -8.16 1.50
N ALA A 180 -0.90 -6.87 1.29
CA ALA A 180 0.14 -5.95 0.85
C ALA A 180 0.85 -5.34 2.06
N VAL A 181 2.07 -5.79 2.32
CA VAL A 181 2.96 -5.29 3.37
C VAL A 181 3.64 -4.02 2.88
N GLY A 182 3.67 -2.99 3.72
CA GLY A 182 4.34 -1.73 3.41
C GLY A 182 5.57 -1.50 4.27
N GLY A 183 6.75 -1.54 3.65
CA GLY A 183 8.03 -1.41 4.33
C GLY A 183 8.50 -2.69 5.02
N ASP A 184 9.45 -2.52 5.93
CA ASP A 184 10.01 -3.58 6.76
C ASP A 184 9.20 -3.77 8.06
N PRO A 185 9.38 -4.89 8.78
CA PRO A 185 8.87 -5.02 10.15
C PRO A 185 9.49 -3.97 11.09
N VAL A 186 8.74 -3.56 12.11
CA VAL A 186 9.18 -2.59 13.13
C VAL A 186 9.27 -3.24 14.51
N GLY A 187 10.18 -2.76 15.36
CA GLY A 187 10.40 -3.27 16.72
C GLY A 187 11.61 -4.18 16.84
N ASN A 188 11.53 -5.23 17.67
CA ASN A 188 12.63 -6.13 17.97
C ASN A 188 13.02 -7.00 16.77
N GLU A 189 14.17 -6.72 16.16
CA GLU A 189 14.64 -7.40 14.96
C GLU A 189 14.85 -8.90 15.13
N ALA A 190 15.24 -9.34 16.33
CA ALA A 190 15.46 -10.76 16.61
C ALA A 190 14.17 -11.59 16.45
N LYS A 191 13.01 -10.93 16.48
CA LYS A 191 11.69 -11.55 16.32
C LYS A 191 11.14 -11.48 14.90
N PHE A 192 11.82 -10.82 13.96
CA PHE A 192 11.30 -10.67 12.60
C PHE A 192 11.12 -11.99 11.84
N PRO A 193 12.02 -12.99 11.93
CA PRO A 193 11.80 -14.27 11.26
C PRO A 193 10.54 -15.00 11.77
N GLU A 194 10.34 -15.02 13.09
CA GLU A 194 9.13 -15.58 13.74
C GLU A 194 7.87 -14.84 13.28
N LEU A 195 7.90 -13.50 13.33
CA LEU A 195 6.82 -12.63 12.89
C LEU A 195 6.41 -12.85 11.43
N VAL A 196 7.38 -13.00 10.52
CA VAL A 196 7.11 -13.22 9.09
C VAL A 196 6.54 -14.62 8.85
N ALA A 197 7.02 -15.63 9.55
CA ALA A 197 6.48 -16.98 9.48
C ALA A 197 5.02 -17.03 9.98
N ASP A 198 4.74 -16.42 11.13
CA ASP A 198 3.39 -16.33 11.70
C ASP A 198 2.44 -15.53 10.79
N PHE A 199 2.93 -14.43 10.22
CA PHE A 199 2.19 -13.64 9.24
C PHE A 199 1.87 -14.45 7.98
N ALA A 200 2.81 -15.27 7.49
CA ALA A 200 2.61 -16.12 6.34
C ALA A 200 1.57 -17.22 6.61
N ALA A 201 1.63 -17.85 7.78
CA ALA A 201 0.62 -18.82 8.22
C ALA A 201 -0.78 -18.17 8.32
N MET A 202 -0.87 -16.96 8.85
CA MET A 202 -2.10 -16.19 8.90
C MET A 202 -2.63 -15.86 7.49
N CYS A 203 -1.77 -15.41 6.57
CA CYS A 203 -2.14 -15.16 5.18
C CYS A 203 -2.68 -16.43 4.51
N HIS A 204 -2.00 -17.57 4.69
CA HIS A 204 -2.43 -18.86 4.17
C HIS A 204 -3.82 -19.24 4.67
N ALA A 205 -4.08 -19.15 5.98
CA ALA A 205 -5.38 -19.46 6.58
C ALA A 205 -6.54 -18.59 6.03
N HIS A 206 -6.24 -17.36 5.62
CA HIS A 206 -7.21 -16.43 5.04
C HIS A 206 -7.27 -16.47 3.50
N GLY A 207 -6.46 -17.30 2.83
CA GLY A 207 -6.36 -17.33 1.37
C GLY A 207 -5.78 -16.04 0.78
N TRP A 208 -4.91 -15.36 1.53
CA TRP A 208 -4.23 -14.14 1.11
C TRP A 208 -2.86 -14.45 0.54
N ARG A 209 -2.53 -13.78 -0.56
CA ARG A 209 -1.20 -13.82 -1.17
C ARG A 209 -0.38 -12.63 -0.71
N ILE A 210 0.87 -12.88 -0.36
CA ILE A 210 1.74 -11.84 0.19
C ILE A 210 2.36 -11.05 -0.95
N ALA A 211 2.41 -9.73 -0.78
CA ALA A 211 3.24 -8.84 -1.56
C ALA A 211 3.85 -7.79 -0.64
N VAL A 212 5.15 -7.56 -0.75
CA VAL A 212 5.86 -6.57 0.07
C VAL A 212 6.32 -5.46 -0.84
N VAL A 213 6.07 -4.21 -0.46
CA VAL A 213 6.52 -3.04 -1.21
C VAL A 213 7.30 -2.13 -0.28
N GLY A 214 8.51 -1.75 -0.69
CA GLY A 214 9.39 -0.91 0.13
C GLY A 214 10.33 -1.70 1.04
N CYS A 215 10.50 -3.00 0.81
CA CYS A 215 11.41 -3.83 1.59
C CYS A 215 12.85 -3.34 1.42
N SER A 216 13.58 -3.15 2.51
CA SER A 216 15.01 -2.82 2.43
C SER A 216 15.82 -4.00 1.93
N GLU A 217 16.98 -3.69 1.37
CA GLU A 217 17.96 -4.70 0.96
C GLU A 217 18.35 -5.64 2.11
N ARG A 218 18.53 -5.11 3.33
CA ARG A 218 18.91 -5.88 4.52
C ARG A 218 17.84 -6.87 4.99
N ARG A 219 16.57 -6.68 4.60
CA ARG A 219 15.44 -7.55 5.01
C ARG A 219 14.94 -8.48 3.93
N LEU A 220 15.58 -8.52 2.76
CA LEU A 220 15.17 -9.41 1.67
C LEU A 220 15.16 -10.88 2.07
N GLU A 221 16.12 -11.32 2.90
CA GLU A 221 16.24 -12.72 3.32
C GLU A 221 15.01 -13.22 4.08
N LEU A 222 14.29 -12.34 4.79
CA LEU A 222 13.06 -12.70 5.51
C LEU A 222 11.98 -13.28 4.58
N TRP A 223 12.00 -12.90 3.30
CA TRP A 223 10.95 -13.21 2.33
C TRP A 223 11.36 -14.24 1.27
N ARG A 224 12.57 -14.81 1.36
CA ARG A 224 13.12 -15.67 0.31
C ARG A 224 12.69 -17.12 0.40
N ASP A 225 12.55 -17.66 1.62
CA ASP A 225 12.28 -19.08 1.81
C ASP A 225 10.83 -19.44 1.44
N PRO A 226 10.59 -20.16 0.33
CA PRO A 226 9.24 -20.51 -0.09
C PRO A 226 8.56 -21.50 0.86
N ALA A 227 9.32 -22.26 1.66
CA ALA A 227 8.76 -23.19 2.64
C ALA A 227 8.12 -22.44 3.82
N VAL A 228 8.72 -21.33 4.24
CA VAL A 228 8.17 -20.45 5.29
C VAL A 228 7.04 -19.59 4.74
N ILE A 229 7.25 -18.99 3.57
CA ILE A 229 6.29 -18.03 2.99
C ILE A 229 5.09 -18.72 2.32
N GLY A 230 5.23 -19.98 1.92
CA GLY A 230 4.20 -20.73 1.19
C GLY A 230 4.05 -20.32 -0.28
N GLN A 231 4.89 -19.41 -0.79
CA GLN A 231 4.92 -18.98 -2.18
C GLN A 231 6.32 -18.50 -2.59
N THR A 232 6.65 -18.68 -3.87
CA THR A 232 7.86 -18.10 -4.44
C THR A 232 7.69 -16.60 -4.67
N LEU A 233 8.54 -15.82 -4.03
CA LEU A 233 8.61 -14.37 -4.17
C LEU A 233 9.90 -13.95 -4.90
N ARG A 234 9.82 -12.89 -5.70
CA ARG A 234 10.95 -12.29 -6.40
C ARG A 234 11.10 -10.84 -5.97
N ALA A 235 12.31 -10.48 -5.57
CA ALA A 235 12.68 -9.10 -5.28
C ALA A 235 12.93 -8.34 -6.59
N ILE A 236 12.21 -7.24 -6.77
CA ILE A 236 12.34 -6.32 -7.90
C ILE A 236 12.73 -4.95 -7.34
N PRO A 237 13.89 -4.38 -7.72
CA PRO A 237 14.26 -3.05 -7.26
C PRO A 237 13.26 -2.03 -7.79
N ILE A 238 12.72 -1.20 -6.90
CA ILE A 238 11.73 -0.17 -7.24
C ILE A 238 12.30 1.24 -7.14
N GLY A 239 13.44 1.41 -6.47
CA GLY A 239 14.07 2.71 -6.28
C GLY A 239 15.04 2.73 -5.11
N ARG A 240 15.37 3.93 -4.67
CA ARG A 240 16.30 4.18 -3.56
C ARG A 240 15.71 5.16 -2.58
N ASP A 241 16.06 4.98 -1.31
CA ASP A 241 15.83 5.99 -0.29
C ASP A 241 16.82 7.16 -0.50
N VAL A 242 16.43 8.37 -0.10
CA VAL A 242 17.29 9.55 -0.13
C VAL A 242 17.50 10.01 1.30
N VAL A 243 18.54 9.48 1.92
CA VAL A 243 18.82 9.64 3.35
C VAL A 243 20.07 10.49 3.52
N VAL A 244 19.89 11.68 4.09
CA VAL A 244 20.98 12.57 4.47
C VAL A 244 21.54 12.14 5.81
N ASP A 245 22.83 11.79 5.85
CA ASP A 245 23.59 11.72 7.11
C ASP A 245 23.75 13.14 7.68
N VAL A 246 23.05 13.38 8.78
CA VAL A 246 22.89 14.70 9.39
C VAL A 246 24.21 15.20 9.99
N ALA A 247 25.01 14.31 10.58
CA ALA A 247 26.26 14.67 11.24
C ALA A 247 27.25 15.25 10.20
N GLY A 248 27.40 14.55 9.07
CA GLY A 248 28.30 14.92 7.98
C GLY A 248 27.73 15.93 6.97
N PHE A 249 26.48 16.38 7.12
CA PHE A 249 25.88 17.26 6.12
C PHE A 249 26.48 18.67 6.16
N GLU A 250 27.16 19.03 5.07
CA GLU A 250 27.60 20.38 4.79
C GLU A 250 27.38 20.73 3.32
N MET A 251 26.87 21.94 3.05
CA MET A 251 26.63 22.43 1.69
C MET A 251 27.93 22.93 1.02
N VAL A 252 29.04 22.20 1.10
CA VAL A 252 30.36 22.63 0.61
C VAL A 252 30.65 22.15 -0.83
N GLY A 253 31.38 22.95 -1.61
CA GLY A 253 31.85 22.57 -2.93
C GLY A 253 30.86 22.82 -4.08
N ARG A 254 31.25 22.42 -5.30
CA ARG A 254 30.50 22.74 -6.54
C ARG A 254 29.17 22.00 -6.66
N ARG A 255 29.07 20.78 -6.13
CA ARG A 255 27.88 19.92 -6.26
C ARG A 255 26.62 20.48 -5.58
N PHE A 256 26.79 21.24 -4.48
CA PHE A 256 25.70 21.89 -3.75
C PHE A 256 25.40 23.33 -4.22
N ARG A 257 26.00 23.80 -5.32
CA ARG A 257 25.79 25.17 -5.82
C ARG A 257 24.32 25.52 -5.99
N ASN A 258 23.54 24.62 -6.60
CA ASN A 258 22.11 24.84 -6.85
C ASN A 258 21.32 24.92 -5.53
N LEU A 259 21.64 24.06 -4.57
CA LEU A 259 21.02 24.05 -3.25
C LEU A 259 21.31 25.36 -2.49
N ARG A 260 22.58 25.77 -2.43
CA ARG A 260 22.98 27.06 -1.82
C ARG A 260 22.31 28.26 -2.49
N GLN A 261 22.19 28.25 -3.82
CA GLN A 261 21.53 29.32 -4.56
C GLN A 261 20.03 29.37 -4.26
N ALA A 262 19.36 28.24 -4.11
CA ALA A 262 17.95 28.17 -3.71
C ALA A 262 17.76 28.75 -2.29
N VAL A 263 18.57 28.30 -1.32
CA VAL A 263 18.54 28.79 0.08
C VAL A 263 18.85 30.29 0.16
N LYS A 264 19.89 30.76 -0.53
CA LYS A 264 20.25 32.19 -0.54
C LYS A 264 19.17 33.04 -1.17
N ARG A 265 18.52 32.53 -2.23
CA ARG A 265 17.42 33.23 -2.89
C ARG A 265 16.26 33.43 -1.91
N THR A 266 15.80 32.39 -1.23
CA THR A 266 14.69 32.52 -0.27
C THR A 266 15.04 33.47 0.88
N HIS A 267 16.29 33.46 1.36
CA HIS A 267 16.76 34.44 2.34
C HIS A 267 16.67 35.88 1.81
N ASN A 268 17.07 36.13 0.56
CA ASN A 268 16.97 37.45 -0.07
C ASN A 268 15.52 37.90 -0.29
N PHE A 269 14.58 36.96 -0.43
CA PHE A 269 13.14 37.24 -0.46
C PHE A 269 12.53 37.46 0.95
N GLY A 270 13.34 37.44 2.00
CA GLY A 270 12.89 37.64 3.38
C GLY A 270 12.10 36.47 3.95
N VAL A 271 12.30 35.25 3.42
CA VAL A 271 11.61 34.06 3.92
C VAL A 271 12.18 33.64 5.27
N THR A 272 11.30 33.48 6.26
CA THR A 272 11.61 32.92 7.58
C THR A 272 11.03 31.51 7.73
N THR A 273 11.61 30.72 8.62
CA THR A 273 11.20 29.34 8.88
C THR A 273 10.96 29.10 10.37
N GLU A 274 9.95 28.30 10.70
CA GLU A 274 9.64 27.87 12.07
C GLU A 274 9.28 26.38 12.10
N ILE A 275 9.61 25.69 13.18
CA ILE A 275 9.27 24.27 13.38
C ILE A 275 8.28 24.17 14.53
N VAL A 276 7.17 23.46 14.31
CA VAL A 276 6.11 23.26 15.29
C VAL A 276 5.67 21.79 15.32
N ASP A 277 5.08 21.37 16.44
CA ASP A 277 4.41 20.07 16.55
C ASP A 277 3.02 20.12 15.93
N GLU A 278 2.69 19.15 15.07
CA GLU A 278 1.37 19.10 14.41
C GLU A 278 0.23 18.97 15.45
N GLN A 279 0.48 18.31 16.57
CA GLN A 279 -0.49 18.11 17.65
C GLN A 279 -0.68 19.36 18.54
N GLN A 280 0.15 20.39 18.35
CA GLN A 280 0.15 21.63 19.14
C GLN A 280 -0.24 22.86 18.32
N LEU A 281 -0.80 22.65 17.12
CA LEU A 281 -1.27 23.74 16.27
C LEU A 281 -2.46 24.45 16.92
N ASP A 282 -2.39 25.78 17.01
CA ASP A 282 -3.55 26.59 17.33
C ASP A 282 -4.51 26.69 16.12
N GLU A 283 -5.76 27.08 16.37
CA GLU A 283 -6.80 27.17 15.33
C GLU A 283 -6.43 28.14 14.20
N LYS A 284 -5.70 29.21 14.51
CA LYS A 284 -5.32 30.24 13.54
C LYS A 284 -4.27 29.73 12.58
N LEU A 285 -3.23 29.09 13.10
CA LEU A 285 -2.18 28.47 12.31
C LEU A 285 -2.72 27.30 11.50
N LEU A 286 -3.59 26.47 12.10
CA LEU A 286 -4.27 25.39 11.40
C LEU A 286 -5.08 25.91 10.19
N ALA A 287 -5.83 27.00 10.37
CA ALA A 287 -6.57 27.63 9.27
C ALA A 287 -5.64 28.15 8.17
N GLU A 288 -4.53 28.82 8.54
CA GLU A 288 -3.55 29.34 7.59
C GLU A 288 -2.88 28.22 6.78
N LEU A 289 -2.50 27.11 7.43
CA LEU A 289 -1.92 25.94 6.77
C LEU A 289 -2.95 25.22 5.89
N THR A 290 -4.21 25.14 6.34
CA THR A 290 -5.31 24.59 5.53
C THR A 290 -5.51 25.40 4.25
N ASP A 291 -5.39 26.72 4.30
CA ASP A 291 -5.43 27.58 3.12
C ASP A 291 -4.26 27.34 2.17
N VAL A 292 -3.07 27.01 2.68
CA VAL A 292 -1.92 26.63 1.85
C VAL A 292 -2.21 25.33 1.11
N VAL A 293 -2.77 24.33 1.80
CA VAL A 293 -3.18 23.05 1.21
C VAL A 293 -4.25 23.27 0.13
N ARG A 294 -5.25 24.11 0.41
CA ARG A 294 -6.32 24.46 -0.54
C ARG A 294 -5.80 25.18 -1.79
N ALA A 295 -4.81 26.06 -1.63
CA ALA A 295 -4.19 26.81 -2.72
C ALA A 295 -3.10 26.01 -3.47
N SER A 296 -2.77 24.80 -3.03
CA SER A 296 -1.71 23.99 -3.63
C SER A 296 -2.16 23.36 -4.96
N PRO A 297 -1.30 23.34 -5.99
CA PRO A 297 -1.58 22.66 -7.25
C PRO A 297 -1.77 21.14 -7.11
N SER A 298 -1.24 20.53 -6.05
CA SER A 298 -1.16 19.06 -5.88
C SER A 298 -2.49 18.37 -5.53
N GLY A 299 -3.59 19.11 -5.48
CA GLY A 299 -4.93 18.60 -5.22
C GLY A 299 -5.32 18.70 -3.74
N ALA A 300 -6.03 19.76 -3.39
CA ALA A 300 -6.46 20.08 -2.03
C ALA A 300 -7.39 19.03 -1.36
N HIS A 301 -8.07 18.19 -2.16
CA HIS A 301 -9.26 17.47 -1.70
C HIS A 301 -9.06 15.98 -1.45
N HIS A 302 -7.92 15.40 -1.84
CA HIS A 302 -7.72 13.96 -1.77
C HIS A 302 -6.35 13.59 -1.21
N ASP A 303 -6.34 12.71 -0.21
CA ASP A 303 -5.16 11.95 0.16
C ASP A 303 -4.91 10.84 -0.85
N ARG A 304 -3.65 10.69 -1.25
CA ARG A 304 -3.15 9.56 -2.05
C ARG A 304 -2.02 8.89 -1.27
N GLY A 305 -1.59 7.74 -1.73
CA GLY A 305 -0.46 6.98 -1.20
C GLY A 305 -0.82 6.06 -0.04
N PHE A 306 -0.04 4.98 0.03
CA PHE A 306 -0.19 3.93 1.03
C PHE A 306 1.15 3.44 1.56
N TYR A 307 2.17 3.33 0.71
CA TYR A 307 3.46 2.76 1.13
C TYR A 307 4.41 3.77 1.76
N MET A 308 4.58 4.95 1.15
CA MET A 308 5.66 5.90 1.45
C MET A 308 5.17 7.29 1.88
N ASN A 309 3.97 7.35 2.45
CA ASN A 309 3.41 8.56 3.01
C ASN A 309 2.34 8.25 4.07
N LEU A 310 2.04 9.25 4.88
CA LEU A 310 0.93 9.28 5.83
C LEU A 310 -0.28 9.97 5.20
N ASP A 311 -1.45 9.71 5.77
CA ASP A 311 -2.67 10.47 5.50
C ASP A 311 -2.93 11.55 6.58
N GLY A 312 -4.07 12.24 6.48
CA GLY A 312 -4.53 13.14 7.54
C GLY A 312 -3.56 14.27 7.85
N VAL A 313 -3.07 14.95 6.80
CA VAL A 313 -2.25 16.15 6.94
C VAL A 313 -3.02 17.20 7.74
N LEU A 314 -2.41 17.73 8.81
CA LEU A 314 -3.00 18.70 9.75
C LEU A 314 -4.11 18.17 10.67
N GLU A 315 -4.34 16.85 10.71
CA GLU A 315 -5.35 16.26 11.61
C GLU A 315 -4.82 16.02 13.05
N GLY A 316 -3.50 16.16 13.28
CA GLY A 316 -2.89 15.92 14.60
C GLY A 316 -3.00 14.46 15.09
N ARG A 317 -3.38 13.53 14.21
CA ARG A 317 -3.64 12.13 14.54
C ARG A 317 -2.38 11.37 14.94
N PHE A 318 -1.28 11.63 14.26
CA PHE A 318 -0.06 10.85 14.41
C PHE A 318 0.89 11.52 15.41
N PRO A 319 1.44 10.75 16.37
CA PRO A 319 2.52 11.24 17.22
C PRO A 319 3.82 11.41 16.41
N GLY A 320 4.74 12.22 16.92
CA GLY A 320 6.06 12.40 16.32
C GLY A 320 6.05 13.16 14.99
N ILE A 321 5.00 13.94 14.71
CA ILE A 321 4.92 14.76 13.50
C ILE A 321 5.36 16.19 13.78
N LYS A 322 6.39 16.63 13.04
CA LYS A 322 6.90 18.00 13.02
C LYS A 322 6.52 18.68 11.71
N LEU A 323 6.09 19.93 11.77
CA LEU A 323 5.89 20.78 10.60
C LEU A 323 6.98 21.83 10.58
N ILE A 324 7.63 22.01 9.43
CA ILE A 324 8.45 23.20 9.18
C ILE A 324 7.73 24.10 8.20
N ILE A 325 7.54 25.36 8.60
CA ILE A 325 6.67 26.33 7.94
C ILE A 325 7.53 27.47 7.42
N ALA A 326 7.29 27.92 6.19
CA ALA A 326 7.96 29.05 5.57
C ALA A 326 7.00 30.23 5.41
N ARG A 327 7.37 31.37 5.98
CA ARG A 327 6.65 32.65 5.86
C ARG A 327 7.43 33.61 4.99
N ASP A 328 6.74 34.40 4.17
CA ASP A 328 7.37 35.49 3.43
C ASP A 328 7.63 36.72 4.32
N ALA A 329 8.23 37.76 3.74
CA ALA A 329 8.52 39.02 4.44
C ALA A 329 7.27 39.74 4.98
N SER A 330 6.07 39.40 4.52
CA SER A 330 4.80 39.93 5.05
C SER A 330 4.23 39.09 6.19
N GLY A 331 4.89 37.99 6.57
CA GLY A 331 4.46 37.07 7.62
C GLY A 331 3.48 35.99 7.17
N ARG A 332 3.13 35.94 5.88
CA ARG A 332 2.17 34.99 5.33
C ARG A 332 2.83 33.66 5.02
N VAL A 333 2.21 32.54 5.41
CA VAL A 333 2.72 31.20 5.07
C VAL A 333 2.62 30.96 3.56
N GLN A 334 3.76 30.66 2.96
CA GLN A 334 3.91 30.32 1.55
C GLN A 334 4.01 28.81 1.31
N GLY A 335 4.48 28.05 2.29
CA GLY A 335 4.57 26.59 2.22
C GLY A 335 4.98 25.99 3.55
N PHE A 336 4.80 24.68 3.68
CA PHE A 336 5.26 23.90 4.82
C PHE A 336 5.59 22.48 4.40
N HIS A 337 6.50 21.84 5.12
CA HIS A 337 6.78 20.41 4.99
C HIS A 337 6.35 19.69 6.26
N ARG A 338 5.79 18.49 6.10
CA ARG A 338 5.45 17.58 7.20
C ARG A 338 6.51 16.50 7.30
N TYR A 339 7.08 16.33 8.49
CA TYR A 339 8.08 15.31 8.80
C TYR A 339 7.60 14.40 9.92
N ALA A 340 7.89 13.11 9.82
CA ALA A 340 7.63 12.12 10.84
C ALA A 340 8.93 11.62 11.47
N THR A 341 8.93 11.33 12.77
CA THR A 341 10.12 10.88 13.50
C THR A 341 10.07 9.39 13.85
N ALA A 342 11.24 8.76 13.97
CA ALA A 342 11.43 7.42 14.51
C ALA A 342 12.68 7.38 15.43
N GLY A 343 12.85 6.28 16.17
CA GLY A 343 14.05 6.06 16.99
C GLY A 343 14.32 7.13 18.04
N GLY A 344 13.28 7.68 18.65
CA GLY A 344 13.41 8.76 19.63
C GLY A 344 13.84 10.09 19.00
N GLY A 345 13.67 10.27 17.69
CA GLY A 345 14.13 11.44 16.94
C GLY A 345 15.47 11.24 16.23
N SER A 346 16.08 10.06 16.30
CA SER A 346 17.31 9.76 15.56
C SER A 346 17.09 9.77 14.05
N ASP A 347 15.90 9.39 13.59
CA ASP A 347 15.53 9.35 12.19
C ASP A 347 14.33 10.27 11.94
N VAL A 348 14.43 11.14 10.94
CA VAL A 348 13.40 12.10 10.56
C VAL A 348 13.09 11.93 9.07
N SER A 349 11.81 11.86 8.69
CA SER A 349 11.42 11.52 7.33
C SER A 349 10.38 12.47 6.77
N LEU A 350 10.64 13.02 5.59
CA LEU A 350 9.70 13.88 4.89
C LEU A 350 8.50 13.05 4.44
N ASP A 351 7.32 13.41 4.97
CA ASP A 351 6.04 12.83 4.56
C ASP A 351 5.52 13.54 3.30
N VAL A 352 5.23 14.84 3.42
CA VAL A 352 4.66 15.60 2.31
C VAL A 352 5.06 17.08 2.35
N PRO A 353 5.47 17.66 1.21
CA PRO A 353 5.63 19.10 1.04
C PRO A 353 4.35 19.76 0.49
N TRP A 354 3.99 20.91 1.05
CA TRP A 354 2.88 21.76 0.59
C TRP A 354 3.37 23.19 0.33
N ARG A 355 2.96 23.77 -0.78
CA ARG A 355 3.24 25.18 -1.08
C ARG A 355 2.14 25.82 -1.90
N ARG A 356 1.96 27.13 -1.71
CA ARG A 356 1.04 27.94 -2.51
C ARG A 356 1.52 28.04 -3.96
N ARG A 357 0.57 28.25 -4.86
CA ARG A 357 0.88 28.68 -6.23
C ARG A 357 1.54 30.06 -6.17
N GLY A 358 2.73 30.19 -6.77
CA GLY A 358 3.51 31.43 -6.76
C GLY A 358 4.47 31.58 -5.58
N ALA A 359 4.60 30.56 -4.71
CA ALA A 359 5.61 30.56 -3.65
C ALA A 359 7.03 30.80 -4.22
N PRO A 360 7.91 31.52 -3.49
CA PRO A 360 9.27 31.79 -3.94
C PRO A 360 10.01 30.53 -4.37
N ASN A 361 10.71 30.60 -5.51
CA ASN A 361 11.52 29.48 -5.97
C ASN A 361 12.63 29.18 -4.94
N GLY A 362 12.79 27.90 -4.57
CA GLY A 362 13.73 27.46 -3.55
C GLY A 362 13.11 27.21 -2.17
N ILE A 363 11.79 27.37 -2.00
CA ILE A 363 11.12 27.18 -0.71
C ILE A 363 11.25 25.73 -0.19
N ASP A 364 11.09 24.74 -1.08
CA ASP A 364 11.17 23.31 -0.71
C ASP A 364 12.63 22.92 -0.34
N GLU A 365 13.61 23.49 -1.04
CA GLU A 365 15.02 23.36 -0.67
C GLU A 365 15.32 24.03 0.67
N ARG A 366 14.78 25.23 0.90
CA ARG A 366 14.98 25.97 2.15
C ARG A 366 14.42 25.21 3.34
N LEU A 367 13.16 24.75 3.25
CA LEU A 367 12.51 23.98 4.31
C LEU A 367 13.27 22.68 4.61
N SER A 368 13.80 21.99 3.60
CA SER A 368 14.56 20.77 3.85
C SER A 368 15.93 21.02 4.46
N VAL A 369 16.65 22.04 4.00
CA VAL A 369 17.95 22.40 4.60
C VAL A 369 17.77 22.85 6.05
N ASP A 370 16.79 23.71 6.32
CA ASP A 370 16.55 24.20 7.68
C ASP A 370 16.08 23.06 8.61
N MET A 371 15.27 22.11 8.12
CA MET A 371 14.93 20.90 8.87
C MET A 371 16.17 20.02 9.13
N ILE A 372 17.07 19.82 8.15
CA ILE A 372 18.31 19.07 8.37
C ILE A 372 19.18 19.73 9.45
N MET A 373 19.28 21.06 9.44
CA MET A 373 20.05 21.80 10.45
C MET A 373 19.41 21.70 11.83
N ALA A 374 18.09 21.85 11.93
CA ALA A 374 17.37 21.68 13.20
C ALA A 374 17.46 20.24 13.73
N ALA A 375 17.38 19.24 12.84
CA ALA A 375 17.58 17.84 13.19
C ALA A 375 19.00 17.59 13.72
N LYS A 376 20.01 18.25 13.14
CA LYS A 376 21.40 18.21 13.62
C LYS A 376 21.54 18.75 15.03
N GLU A 377 20.93 19.90 15.32
CA GLU A 377 20.91 20.50 16.66
C GLU A 377 20.19 19.62 17.68
N ALA A 378 19.14 18.92 17.25
CA ALA A 378 18.39 17.96 18.07
C ALA A 378 19.10 16.60 18.23
N GLY A 379 20.27 16.39 17.61
CA GLY A 379 21.04 15.14 17.71
C GLY A 379 20.52 13.99 16.82
N ALA A 380 19.72 14.29 15.80
CA ALA A 380 19.30 13.31 14.82
C ALA A 380 20.50 12.79 14.00
N GLN A 381 20.40 11.54 13.56
CA GLN A 381 21.41 10.88 12.75
C GLN A 381 21.09 10.97 11.25
N ARG A 382 19.81 10.84 10.90
CA ARG A 382 19.37 10.71 9.50
C ARG A 382 18.14 11.57 9.21
N VAL A 383 18.12 12.19 8.04
CA VAL A 383 16.93 12.83 7.47
C VAL A 383 16.63 12.20 6.11
N SER A 384 15.54 11.42 5.99
CA SER A 384 15.04 10.94 4.70
C SER A 384 14.19 12.03 4.04
N LEU A 385 14.54 12.37 2.80
CA LEU A 385 13.89 13.44 2.04
C LEU A 385 12.81 12.93 1.09
N SER A 386 12.94 11.70 0.60
CA SER A 386 11.88 11.00 -0.14
C SER A 386 12.39 9.65 -0.64
N PHE A 387 11.48 8.90 -1.24
CA PHE A 387 11.80 7.77 -2.09
C PHE A 387 12.00 8.20 -3.54
N ALA A 388 13.19 7.96 -4.10
CA ALA A 388 13.49 8.13 -5.51
C ALA A 388 13.14 6.83 -6.26
N ALA A 389 12.01 6.80 -6.97
CA ALA A 389 11.65 5.63 -7.76
C ALA A 389 12.53 5.51 -9.02
N PHE A 390 13.09 4.32 -9.24
CA PHE A 390 13.87 3.96 -10.43
C PHE A 390 14.93 4.98 -10.90
N PRO A 391 15.85 5.45 -10.03
CA PRO A 391 16.85 6.45 -10.42
C PRO A 391 17.74 5.97 -11.58
N GLU A 392 18.03 4.67 -11.65
CA GLU A 392 18.84 4.09 -12.72
C GLU A 392 18.20 4.26 -14.11
N ILE A 393 16.87 4.31 -14.21
CA ILE A 393 16.16 4.52 -15.49
C ILE A 393 16.30 5.96 -15.98
N PHE A 394 16.49 6.92 -15.08
CA PHE A 394 16.69 8.34 -15.41
C PHE A 394 18.17 8.68 -15.69
N GLU A 395 19.10 7.88 -15.19
CA GLU A 395 20.55 8.07 -15.37
C GLU A 395 21.07 7.46 -16.67
N ASP A 396 20.45 6.37 -17.14
CA ASP A 396 20.91 5.61 -18.30
C ASP A 396 20.47 6.26 -19.64
N LYS A 397 21.44 6.72 -20.43
CA LYS A 397 21.20 7.39 -21.72
C LYS A 397 21.06 6.41 -22.89
N ASP A 398 21.58 5.18 -22.76
CA ASP A 398 21.51 4.14 -23.79
C ASP A 398 20.40 3.13 -23.52
N ARG A 399 19.16 3.56 -23.77
CA ARG A 399 17.97 2.75 -23.45
C ARG A 399 17.79 1.59 -24.42
N GLY A 400 18.00 0.37 -23.91
CA GLY A 400 17.60 -0.87 -24.58
C GLY A 400 16.07 -0.95 -24.83
N ARG A 401 15.63 -1.86 -25.71
CA ARG A 401 14.21 -1.98 -26.11
C ARG A 401 13.26 -2.23 -24.93
N VAL A 402 13.69 -3.01 -23.94
CA VAL A 402 12.91 -3.32 -22.72
C VAL A 402 12.80 -2.10 -21.79
N GLN A 403 13.91 -1.40 -21.53
CA GLN A 403 13.92 -0.17 -20.73
C GLN A 403 13.03 0.92 -21.35
N ARG A 404 12.93 0.97 -22.70
CA ARG A 404 12.05 1.93 -23.39
C ARG A 404 10.56 1.67 -23.17
N VAL A 405 10.15 0.41 -23.06
CA VAL A 405 8.77 0.03 -22.73
C VAL A 405 8.45 0.35 -21.28
N PHE A 406 9.35 0.03 -20.34
CA PHE A 406 9.21 0.41 -18.93
C PHE A 406 9.17 1.93 -18.74
N TYR A 407 10.02 2.67 -19.45
CA TYR A 407 10.02 4.13 -19.44
C TYR A 407 8.66 4.71 -19.87
N ARG A 408 8.05 4.16 -20.94
CA ARG A 408 6.70 4.54 -21.38
C ARG A 408 5.63 4.21 -20.35
N LEU A 409 5.69 3.04 -19.71
CA LEU A 409 4.75 2.64 -18.65
C LEU A 409 4.86 3.53 -17.40
N ILE A 410 6.07 3.94 -17.04
CA ILE A 410 6.31 4.86 -15.93
C ILE A 410 5.76 6.26 -16.25
N HIS A 411 5.92 6.74 -17.49
CA HIS A 411 5.34 8.02 -17.91
C HIS A 411 3.80 8.06 -17.89
N VAL A 412 3.12 6.91 -17.98
CA VAL A 412 1.67 6.83 -17.76
C VAL A 412 1.31 7.10 -16.29
N LEU A 413 2.23 6.84 -15.35
CA LEU A 413 2.07 7.11 -13.91
C LEU A 413 2.61 8.49 -13.50
N ASP A 414 3.28 9.23 -14.37
CA ASP A 414 3.82 10.57 -14.07
C ASP A 414 2.76 11.59 -13.63
N PRO A 415 1.53 11.61 -14.18
CA PRO A 415 0.45 12.46 -13.65
C PRO A 415 0.06 12.15 -12.19
N LEU A 416 0.45 10.97 -11.68
CA LEU A 416 0.07 10.49 -10.36
C LEU A 416 1.15 10.73 -9.28
N ILE A 417 2.45 10.70 -9.63
CA ILE A 417 3.57 10.86 -8.67
C ILE A 417 4.51 12.04 -9.03
N ALA A 418 4.51 12.56 -10.26
CA ALA A 418 5.48 13.54 -10.75
C ALA A 418 6.95 13.10 -10.54
N LEU A 419 7.24 11.83 -10.85
CA LEU A 419 8.49 11.11 -10.56
C LEU A 419 9.76 11.87 -10.99
N GLU A 420 9.76 12.44 -12.20
CA GLU A 420 10.93 13.13 -12.71
C GLU A 420 11.24 14.43 -11.93
N SER A 421 10.20 15.13 -11.49
CA SER A 421 10.36 16.35 -10.68
C SER A 421 10.89 16.03 -9.28
N LEU A 422 10.39 14.93 -8.70
CA LEU A 422 10.84 14.41 -7.42
C LEU A 422 12.30 13.98 -7.50
N TYR A 423 12.67 13.17 -8.51
CA TYR A 423 14.06 12.75 -8.74
C TYR A 423 15.00 13.96 -8.90
N ARG A 424 14.60 14.97 -9.69
CA ARG A 424 15.40 16.21 -9.86
C ARG A 424 15.55 17.01 -8.56
N TYR A 425 14.55 16.99 -7.69
CA TYR A 425 14.60 17.63 -6.39
C TYR A 425 15.57 16.91 -5.45
N VAL A 426 15.36 15.63 -5.21
CA VAL A 426 16.13 14.85 -4.23
C VAL A 426 17.60 14.70 -4.63
N ARG A 427 17.91 14.66 -5.93
CA ARG A 427 19.31 14.60 -6.42
C ARG A 427 20.15 15.81 -6.01
N LYS A 428 19.54 16.95 -5.65
CA LYS A 428 20.27 18.16 -5.19
C LYS A 428 21.00 17.94 -3.87
N PHE A 429 20.57 16.96 -3.08
CA PHE A 429 21.10 16.65 -1.75
C PHE A 429 22.25 15.64 -1.79
N HIS A 430 22.48 14.96 -2.94
CA HIS A 430 23.58 14.00 -3.13
C HIS A 430 23.63 12.89 -2.05
N ALA A 431 22.47 12.42 -1.64
CA ALA A 431 22.26 11.53 -0.50
C ALA A 431 21.46 10.27 -0.87
N MET A 432 21.71 9.72 -2.07
CA MET A 432 21.08 8.46 -2.49
C MET A 432 21.66 7.31 -1.69
N ASP A 433 20.78 6.53 -1.06
CA ASP A 433 21.17 5.46 -0.15
C ASP A 433 20.75 4.07 -0.70
N ALA A 434 20.46 3.12 0.20
CA ALA A 434 20.11 1.75 -0.09
C ALA A 434 18.88 1.61 -1.00
N ARG A 435 18.87 0.49 -1.74
CA ARG A 435 17.75 0.12 -2.60
C ARG A 435 16.55 -0.34 -1.78
N ARG A 436 15.37 0.00 -2.28
CA ARG A 436 14.11 -0.59 -1.83
C ARG A 436 13.55 -1.50 -2.92
N TYR A 437 12.91 -2.57 -2.48
CA TYR A 437 12.44 -3.66 -3.33
C TYR A 437 10.93 -3.86 -3.18
N ALA A 438 10.27 -4.22 -4.28
CA ALA A 438 9.00 -4.91 -4.26
C ALA A 438 9.26 -6.41 -4.31
N VAL A 439 8.82 -7.14 -3.31
CA VAL A 439 8.97 -8.60 -3.19
C VAL A 439 7.63 -9.23 -3.51
N ILE A 440 7.51 -9.77 -4.73
CA ILE A 440 6.22 -10.15 -5.32
C ILE A 440 6.24 -11.50 -6.00
N SER A 441 5.06 -12.12 -6.14
CA SER A 441 4.89 -13.37 -6.90
C SER A 441 4.69 -13.08 -8.39
N MET A 442 5.40 -13.80 -9.26
CA MET A 442 5.34 -13.60 -10.72
C MET A 442 4.10 -14.23 -11.38
N THR A 443 3.39 -15.13 -10.70
CA THR A 443 2.29 -15.91 -11.32
C THR A 443 0.98 -15.14 -11.50
N GLN A 444 0.80 -13.99 -10.83
CA GLN A 444 -0.43 -13.18 -10.91
C GLN A 444 -0.08 -11.68 -10.92
N LEU A 445 0.89 -11.31 -11.75
CA LEU A 445 1.45 -9.96 -11.80
C LEU A 445 0.41 -8.91 -12.21
N VAL A 446 -0.50 -9.23 -13.13
CA VAL A 446 -1.51 -8.27 -13.62
C VAL A 446 -2.48 -7.87 -12.50
N GLN A 447 -3.05 -8.85 -11.79
CA GLN A 447 -3.92 -8.58 -10.63
C GLN A 447 -3.12 -7.92 -9.51
N LEU A 448 -1.88 -8.37 -9.34
CA LEU A 448 -0.75 -7.71 -8.70
C LEU A 448 -0.82 -6.18 -8.76
N VAL A 449 -0.49 -5.71 -9.95
CA VAL A 449 -0.35 -4.31 -10.30
C VAL A 449 -1.65 -3.56 -10.06
N VAL A 450 -2.81 -4.13 -10.41
CA VAL A 450 -4.12 -3.49 -10.11
C VAL A 450 -4.30 -3.28 -8.61
N VAL A 451 -3.97 -4.27 -7.77
CA VAL A 451 -4.05 -4.12 -6.31
C VAL A 451 -3.10 -3.04 -5.80
N LEU A 452 -1.84 -3.07 -6.23
CA LEU A 452 -0.83 -2.09 -5.78
C LEU A 452 -1.19 -0.66 -6.22
N LEU A 453 -1.57 -0.47 -7.49
CA LEU A 453 -1.99 0.83 -8.02
C LEU A 453 -3.24 1.34 -7.33
N THR A 454 -4.22 0.48 -7.06
CA THR A 454 -5.43 0.92 -6.36
C THR A 454 -5.15 1.24 -4.89
N LEU A 455 -4.24 0.54 -4.21
CA LEU A 455 -3.81 0.90 -2.86
C LEU A 455 -3.10 2.26 -2.83
N GLU A 456 -2.21 2.51 -3.79
CA GLU A 456 -1.39 3.73 -3.83
C GLU A 456 -2.17 4.96 -4.36
N PHE A 457 -3.05 4.78 -5.34
CA PHE A 457 -3.62 5.92 -6.08
C PHE A 457 -5.12 6.14 -5.90
N THR A 458 -5.84 5.25 -5.22
CA THR A 458 -7.27 5.51 -4.97
C THR A 458 -7.40 6.74 -4.08
N PRO A 459 -8.04 7.81 -4.55
CA PRO A 459 -8.20 9.03 -3.76
C PRO A 459 -9.06 8.75 -2.53
N ARG A 460 -8.63 9.24 -1.38
CA ARG A 460 -9.40 9.23 -0.14
C ARG A 460 -9.81 10.66 0.19
N ARG A 461 -11.08 10.88 0.51
CA ARG A 461 -11.55 12.21 0.89
C ARG A 461 -10.81 12.67 2.14
N ARG A 462 -10.22 13.86 2.07
CA ARG A 462 -9.62 14.52 3.22
C ARG A 462 -10.71 15.27 3.99
N HIS A 463 -10.67 15.19 5.31
CA HIS A 463 -11.50 16.02 6.18
C HIS A 463 -10.69 17.29 6.51
N LEU A 464 -10.97 18.38 5.79
CA LEU A 464 -10.35 19.71 5.98
C LEU A 464 -11.38 20.75 6.40
#